data_AF-A0A952UX57-F1
#
_entry.id   AF-A0A952UX57-F1
#
_cell.length_a   1.000
_cell.length_b   1.000
_cell.length_c   1.000
_cell.angle_alpha   90.00
_cell.angle_beta   90.00
_cell.angle_gamma   90.00
#
_symmetry.space_group_name_H-M   'P 1'
#
loop_
_entity.id
_entity.type
_entity.pdbx_description
1 polymer ?
#
loop_
_entity_poly.entity_id
_entity_poly.type
_entity_poly.pdbx_seq_one_letter_code
_entity_poly.pdbx_strand_id
1 'polypeptide(L)'
;MVGSLMAVGCAVESEEETAGVAEDDLARKSNEHWFYNGPLDALGSPEVTISLTGHTARVRGFTSVNVSSLPHAKARNVGGRQQVDLVYPIATGESNGYNARPREYSLYRATLFRPDGQTTSSFGTSYVTWGGFPFLAYHGGIAMHGPISYEDSRDNPDFDVWYLKRGKVSHGCNRMLGEHVTEVAHVLGMSMRKVYDGDRSYTPPAGIKVRVINEYDRVDGKYVDVDYPTANGAQRPGVVHGASNVAMFGSWVATEMPNGADLPGDKAWEGGVSGDPYVFAEHARLNWVCSMPRNTLLKLRSWEQSRSGRELPRNLCAKKACVISAVNNNRSPETCF
;
A
#
# COMPACT_ATOMS: atom_id res chain seq x y z
N MET A 1 -24.87 69.83 2.36
CA MET A 1 -23.72 68.91 2.26
C MET A 1 -23.49 68.33 3.63
N VAL A 2 -23.72 67.02 3.74
CA VAL A 2 -23.75 66.26 4.99
C VAL A 2 -22.32 65.93 5.42
N GLY A 3 -22.06 66.03 6.73
CA GLY A 3 -20.74 66.01 7.33
C GLY A 3 -20.05 64.65 7.38
N SER A 4 -18.72 64.70 7.39
CA SER A 4 -17.84 63.58 7.69
C SER A 4 -17.92 63.17 9.15
N LEU A 5 -18.19 61.90 9.40
CA LEU A 5 -17.91 61.22 10.65
C LEU A 5 -16.87 60.14 10.39
N MET A 6 -15.73 60.25 11.08
CA MET A 6 -14.78 59.15 11.23
C MET A 6 -15.36 58.11 12.18
N ALA A 7 -15.19 56.83 11.85
CA ALA A 7 -15.37 55.72 12.78
C ALA A 7 -14.12 54.83 12.73
N VAL A 8 -13.51 54.67 13.90
CA VAL A 8 -12.43 53.72 14.22
C VAL A 8 -13.08 52.56 14.97
N GLY A 9 -12.74 51.32 14.60
CA GLY A 9 -12.64 50.20 15.55
C GLY A 9 -13.73 49.13 15.57
N CYS A 10 -13.34 47.92 15.13
CA CYS A 10 -13.67 46.57 15.63
C CYS A 10 -15.13 46.12 15.80
N ALA A 11 -15.55 45.15 14.98
CA ALA A 11 -15.87 43.78 15.42
C ALA A 11 -16.52 43.02 14.24
N VAL A 12 -15.82 42.03 13.70
CA VAL A 12 -16.46 40.90 13.01
C VAL A 12 -15.85 39.63 13.58
N GLU A 13 -16.75 38.69 13.82
CA GLU A 13 -16.68 37.46 14.56
C GLU A 13 -15.47 36.58 14.22
N SER A 14 -15.01 35.89 15.25
CA SER A 14 -14.06 34.79 15.17
C SER A 14 -14.65 33.66 14.33
N GLU A 15 -14.17 33.52 13.10
CA GLU A 15 -14.20 32.24 12.39
C GLU A 15 -13.02 31.40 12.90
N GLU A 16 -13.35 30.22 13.44
CA GLU A 16 -12.38 29.15 13.64
C GLU A 16 -11.71 28.85 12.29
N GLU A 17 -10.42 29.19 12.17
CA GLU A 17 -9.55 28.61 11.14
C GLU A 17 -9.50 27.10 11.37
N THR A 18 -10.39 26.36 10.70
CA THR A 18 -10.08 25.00 10.28
C THR A 18 -8.84 25.09 9.42
N ALA A 19 -7.68 24.81 10.02
CA ALA A 19 -6.40 24.72 9.33
C ALA A 19 -6.56 23.76 8.14
N GLY A 20 -6.74 24.35 6.96
CA GLY A 20 -6.72 23.65 5.69
C GLY A 20 -5.38 22.94 5.57
N VAL A 21 -5.43 21.63 5.43
CA VAL A 21 -4.29 20.82 5.02
C VAL A 21 -3.90 21.36 3.64
N ALA A 22 -2.81 22.12 3.58
CA ALA A 22 -2.38 22.79 2.36
C ALA A 22 -2.16 21.77 1.23
N GLU A 23 -2.52 22.15 0.02
CA GLU A 23 -2.51 21.39 -1.24
C GLU A 23 -1.12 20.84 -1.66
N ASP A 24 -0.08 21.00 -0.83
CA ASP A 24 1.34 20.76 -1.12
C ASP A 24 1.88 19.45 -0.47
N ASP A 25 0.99 18.62 0.10
CA ASP A 25 1.35 17.60 1.09
C ASP A 25 1.50 16.16 0.54
N LEU A 26 1.12 15.85 -0.70
CA LEU A 26 1.15 14.47 -1.22
C LEU A 26 2.40 14.15 -2.06
N ALA A 27 2.89 15.08 -2.90
CA ALA A 27 4.19 14.91 -3.58
C ALA A 27 5.40 14.86 -2.63
N ARG A 28 5.30 15.50 -1.46
CA ARG A 28 6.36 15.52 -0.43
C ARG A 28 6.48 14.22 0.36
N LYS A 29 5.54 13.28 0.23
CA LYS A 29 5.62 11.98 0.95
C LYS A 29 6.57 10.97 0.30
N SER A 30 7.18 11.33 -0.82
CA SER A 30 8.37 10.63 -1.32
C SER A 30 9.41 10.57 -0.19
N ASN A 31 9.90 9.36 0.13
CA ASN A 31 10.85 9.10 1.23
C ASN A 31 10.30 9.05 2.67
N GLU A 32 8.99 8.95 2.87
CA GLU A 32 8.44 8.70 4.21
C GLU A 32 8.49 7.22 4.60
N HIS A 33 8.49 6.94 5.91
CA HIS A 33 8.42 5.57 6.40
C HIS A 33 6.96 5.19 6.64
N TRP A 34 6.52 4.07 6.06
CA TRP A 34 5.14 3.60 6.15
C TRP A 34 4.95 2.62 7.30
N PHE A 35 3.80 2.72 7.97
CA PHE A 35 3.43 1.91 9.12
C PHE A 35 2.10 1.21 8.89
N TYR A 36 1.99 -0.02 9.37
CA TYR A 36 0.75 -0.80 9.33
C TYR A 36 0.06 -0.82 10.70
N ASN A 37 -1.18 -0.37 10.70
CA ASN A 37 -2.10 -0.30 11.84
C ASN A 37 -3.44 -1.00 11.55
N GLY A 38 -3.53 -1.71 10.42
CA GLY A 38 -4.68 -2.55 10.10
C GLY A 38 -4.84 -3.73 11.07
N PRO A 39 -5.95 -4.46 10.95
CA PRO A 39 -6.36 -5.45 11.95
C PRO A 39 -5.55 -6.74 11.92
N LEU A 40 -4.84 -7.04 10.82
CA LEU A 40 -4.13 -8.31 10.66
C LEU A 40 -2.82 -8.34 11.45
N ASP A 41 -2.55 -9.48 12.06
CA ASP A 41 -1.22 -9.80 12.59
C ASP A 41 -0.44 -10.64 11.58
N ALA A 42 0.81 -10.97 11.89
CA ALA A 42 1.60 -11.92 11.11
C ALA A 42 0.84 -13.26 10.97
N LEU A 43 0.74 -13.75 9.74
CA LEU A 43 0.07 -15.01 9.48
C LEU A 43 0.98 -16.19 9.85
N GLY A 44 0.37 -17.26 10.35
CA GLY A 44 1.03 -18.54 10.52
C GLY A 44 1.22 -19.22 9.16
N SER A 45 2.45 -19.63 8.85
CA SER A 45 2.83 -20.34 7.62
C SER A 45 2.36 -19.64 6.33
N PRO A 46 2.78 -18.39 6.09
CA PRO A 46 2.30 -17.64 4.95
C PRO A 46 2.92 -18.13 3.63
N GLU A 47 2.10 -18.17 2.59
CA GLU A 47 2.49 -18.47 1.21
C GLU A 47 1.95 -17.38 0.27
N VAL A 48 2.77 -16.96 -0.69
CA VAL A 48 2.37 -15.98 -1.69
C VAL A 48 2.18 -16.68 -3.03
N THR A 49 1.07 -16.39 -3.71
CA THR A 49 0.87 -16.73 -5.12
C THR A 49 0.79 -15.46 -5.95
N ILE A 50 1.62 -15.36 -6.98
CA ILE A 50 1.59 -14.29 -7.98
C ILE A 50 0.96 -14.86 -9.26
N SER A 51 -0.20 -14.34 -9.66
CA SER A 51 -0.83 -14.66 -10.93
C SER A 51 -0.47 -13.61 -11.97
N LEU A 52 0.37 -14.01 -12.94
CA LEU A 52 0.79 -13.12 -14.02
C LEU A 52 -0.38 -12.76 -14.95
N THR A 53 -1.31 -13.71 -15.16
CA THR A 53 -2.48 -13.52 -16.03
C THR A 53 -3.61 -12.79 -15.31
N GLY A 54 -3.85 -13.08 -14.04
CA GLY A 54 -4.89 -12.42 -13.24
C GLY A 54 -4.49 -11.04 -12.73
N HIS A 55 -3.20 -10.71 -12.77
CA HIS A 55 -2.65 -9.49 -12.17
C HIS A 55 -3.06 -9.37 -10.69
N THR A 56 -2.88 -10.48 -9.95
CA THR A 56 -3.17 -10.59 -8.52
C THR A 56 -2.01 -11.20 -7.74
N ALA A 57 -1.85 -10.75 -6.50
CA ALA A 57 -1.04 -11.41 -5.49
C ALA A 57 -1.96 -11.93 -4.39
N ARG A 58 -1.91 -13.24 -4.10
CA ARG A 58 -2.64 -13.85 -2.99
C ARG A 58 -1.69 -14.26 -1.88
N VAL A 59 -1.92 -13.78 -0.66
CA VAL A 59 -1.25 -14.28 0.55
C VAL A 59 -2.21 -15.23 1.27
N ARG A 60 -1.80 -16.47 1.43
CA ARG A 60 -2.52 -17.49 2.21
C ARG A 60 -1.78 -17.76 3.50
N GLY A 61 -2.51 -17.89 4.60
CA GLY A 61 -1.92 -18.30 5.87
C GLY A 61 -2.98 -18.52 6.94
N PHE A 62 -2.55 -18.74 8.18
CA PHE A 62 -3.45 -18.89 9.33
C PHE A 62 -3.47 -17.62 10.17
N THR A 63 -4.65 -17.24 10.65
CA THR A 63 -4.84 -16.08 11.52
C THR A 63 -5.71 -16.42 12.72
N SER A 64 -5.58 -15.64 13.80
CA SER A 64 -6.51 -15.61 14.93
C SER A 64 -7.48 -14.44 14.87
N VAL A 65 -7.25 -13.49 13.95
CA VAL A 65 -8.05 -12.27 13.79
C VAL A 65 -9.28 -12.60 12.96
N ASN A 66 -10.46 -12.16 13.39
CA ASN A 66 -11.66 -12.24 12.55
C ASN A 66 -11.53 -11.32 11.33
N VAL A 67 -11.54 -11.89 10.13
CA VAL A 67 -11.37 -11.17 8.87
C VAL A 67 -12.68 -10.89 8.12
N SER A 68 -13.85 -11.15 8.72
CA SER A 68 -15.14 -11.05 8.02
C SER A 68 -15.47 -9.65 7.49
N SER A 69 -14.87 -8.60 8.07
CA SER A 69 -15.03 -7.20 7.65
C SER A 69 -13.96 -6.72 6.68
N LEU A 70 -12.95 -7.55 6.35
CA LEU A 70 -11.87 -7.14 5.47
C LEU A 70 -12.27 -7.41 4.00
N PRO A 71 -12.30 -6.39 3.14
CA PRO A 71 -12.84 -6.54 1.78
C PRO A 71 -11.99 -7.50 0.93
N HIS A 72 -10.68 -7.51 1.17
CA HIS A 72 -9.69 -8.27 0.42
C HIS A 72 -9.43 -9.67 0.99
N ALA A 73 -10.22 -10.11 1.99
CA ALA A 73 -10.00 -11.37 2.69
C ALA A 73 -11.18 -12.34 2.53
N LYS A 74 -10.87 -13.63 2.43
CA LYS A 74 -11.82 -14.72 2.66
C LYS A 74 -11.24 -15.73 3.62
N ALA A 75 -12.04 -16.16 4.58
CA ALA A 75 -11.63 -17.15 5.57
C ALA A 75 -12.40 -18.46 5.41
N ARG A 76 -11.71 -19.56 5.74
CA ARG A 76 -12.29 -20.89 5.92
C ARG A 76 -11.65 -21.58 7.12
N ASN A 77 -12.39 -22.48 7.74
CA ASN A 77 -11.86 -23.30 8.83
C ASN A 77 -11.15 -24.52 8.25
N VAL A 78 -9.88 -24.71 8.62
CA VAL A 78 -9.07 -25.87 8.23
C VAL A 78 -8.41 -26.42 9.49
N GLY A 79 -8.80 -27.63 9.90
CA GLY A 79 -8.24 -28.29 11.09
C GLY A 79 -8.40 -27.48 12.38
N GLY A 80 -9.56 -26.83 12.57
CA GLY A 80 -9.84 -26.01 13.76
C GLY A 80 -9.13 -24.64 13.80
N ARG A 81 -8.37 -24.28 12.75
CA ARG A 81 -7.72 -22.98 12.61
C ARG A 81 -8.35 -22.20 11.47
N GLN A 82 -8.44 -20.87 11.62
CA GLN A 82 -8.91 -20.01 10.56
C GLN A 82 -7.78 -19.81 9.54
N GLN A 83 -7.95 -20.35 8.34
CA GLN A 83 -7.12 -20.06 7.19
C GLN A 83 -7.73 -18.88 6.43
N VAL A 84 -6.90 -17.92 6.05
CA VAL A 84 -7.29 -16.75 5.28
C VAL A 84 -6.57 -16.73 3.93
N ASP A 85 -7.30 -16.33 2.91
CA ASP A 85 -6.79 -15.92 1.60
C ASP A 85 -6.97 -14.39 1.49
N LEU A 86 -5.87 -13.65 1.45
CA LEU A 86 -5.80 -12.20 1.21
C LEU A 86 -5.42 -11.97 -0.25
N VAL A 87 -6.16 -11.16 -1.00
CA VAL A 87 -5.87 -10.94 -2.44
C VAL A 87 -5.71 -9.46 -2.74
N TYR A 88 -4.61 -9.13 -3.41
CA TYR A 88 -4.24 -7.77 -3.78
C TYR A 88 -4.13 -7.63 -5.30
N PRO A 89 -4.52 -6.48 -5.86
CA PRO A 89 -4.23 -6.16 -7.25
C PRO A 89 -2.73 -5.91 -7.41
N ILE A 90 -2.15 -6.35 -8.52
CA ILE A 90 -0.75 -6.05 -8.86
C ILE A 90 -0.59 -5.62 -10.30
N ALA A 91 0.53 -4.98 -10.58
CA ALA A 91 1.05 -4.76 -11.92
C ALA A 91 2.20 -5.72 -12.18
N THR A 92 2.24 -6.34 -13.35
CA THR A 92 3.25 -7.33 -13.75
C THR A 92 4.10 -6.80 -14.90
N GLY A 93 5.10 -7.57 -15.31
CA GLY A 93 5.96 -7.25 -16.44
C GLY A 93 5.19 -6.97 -17.73
N GLU A 94 5.56 -5.90 -18.43
CA GLU A 94 4.99 -5.48 -19.72
C GLU A 94 5.10 -6.58 -20.78
N SER A 95 6.25 -7.25 -20.79
CA SER A 95 6.50 -8.44 -21.59
C SER A 95 6.57 -9.67 -20.71
N ASN A 96 6.05 -10.80 -21.21
CA ASN A 96 6.16 -12.09 -20.55
C ASN A 96 7.62 -12.47 -20.27
N GLY A 97 8.57 -11.98 -21.10
CA GLY A 97 10.00 -12.21 -20.93
C GLY A 97 10.63 -11.49 -19.73
N TYR A 98 9.98 -10.46 -19.18
CA TYR A 98 10.46 -9.72 -18.01
C TYR A 98 10.03 -10.34 -16.68
N ASN A 99 8.96 -11.14 -16.70
CA ASN A 99 8.45 -11.76 -15.49
C ASN A 99 9.35 -12.90 -15.01
N ALA A 100 9.30 -13.16 -13.70
CA ALA A 100 9.83 -14.41 -13.15
C ALA A 100 9.12 -15.60 -13.83
N ARG A 101 9.90 -16.62 -14.21
CA ARG A 101 9.33 -17.84 -14.80
C ARG A 101 8.36 -18.51 -13.81
N PRO A 102 7.28 -19.15 -14.28
CA PRO A 102 6.37 -19.87 -13.40
C PRO A 102 7.09 -20.99 -12.63
N ARG A 103 7.21 -20.83 -11.32
CA ARG A 103 7.74 -21.81 -10.35
C ARG A 103 7.62 -21.25 -8.94
N GLU A 104 8.08 -22.03 -7.96
CA GLU A 104 8.29 -21.56 -6.60
C GLU A 104 9.64 -20.85 -6.44
N TYR A 105 9.61 -19.76 -5.68
CA TYR A 105 10.74 -18.98 -5.22
C TYR A 105 10.71 -18.85 -3.71
N SER A 106 11.84 -18.44 -3.12
CA SER A 106 11.90 -18.06 -1.72
C SER A 106 12.08 -16.55 -1.62
N LEU A 107 11.34 -15.92 -0.70
CA LEU A 107 11.59 -14.52 -0.39
C LEU A 107 12.96 -14.42 0.29
N TYR A 108 13.93 -13.77 -0.37
CA TYR A 108 15.34 -13.83 0.05
C TYR A 108 15.85 -12.52 0.65
N ARG A 109 15.18 -11.40 0.38
CA ARG A 109 15.58 -10.07 0.88
C ARG A 109 14.38 -9.16 1.02
N ALA A 110 14.31 -8.43 2.12
CA ALA A 110 13.36 -7.33 2.29
C ALA A 110 14.11 -6.03 2.59
N THR A 111 13.70 -4.94 1.95
CA THR A 111 14.04 -3.59 2.38
C THR A 111 12.74 -2.92 2.81
N LEU A 112 12.54 -2.75 4.11
CA LEU A 112 11.22 -2.40 4.67
C LEU A 112 10.94 -0.88 4.66
N PHE A 113 11.97 -0.08 4.46
CA PHE A 113 11.88 1.34 4.13
C PHE A 113 12.83 1.61 2.96
N ARG A 114 12.27 1.78 1.75
CA ARG A 114 13.02 2.05 0.52
C ARG A 114 12.76 3.48 0.06
N PRO A 115 13.57 4.47 0.50
CA PRO A 115 13.44 5.83 -0.01
C PRO A 115 13.80 5.88 -1.51
N ASP A 116 13.40 6.96 -2.16
CA ASP A 116 13.82 7.28 -3.52
C ASP A 116 15.34 7.40 -3.60
N GLY A 117 15.89 6.99 -4.74
CA GLY A 117 17.33 7.05 -4.92
C GLY A 117 17.80 6.39 -6.19
N GLN A 118 19.11 6.52 -6.44
CA GLN A 118 19.74 5.86 -7.58
C GLN A 118 19.84 4.35 -7.36
N THR A 119 19.49 3.59 -8.38
CA THR A 119 19.72 2.15 -8.46
C THR A 119 20.50 1.82 -9.71
N THR A 120 21.40 0.84 -9.62
CA THR A 120 22.11 0.29 -10.77
C THR A 120 21.55 -1.09 -11.08
N SER A 121 21.20 -1.30 -12.34
CA SER A 121 20.73 -2.59 -12.88
C SER A 121 21.50 -2.97 -14.14
N SER A 122 21.17 -4.11 -14.73
CA SER A 122 21.68 -4.50 -16.05
C SER A 122 21.31 -3.52 -17.18
N PHE A 123 20.36 -2.61 -16.92
CA PHE A 123 19.90 -1.57 -17.85
C PHE A 123 20.55 -0.20 -17.59
N GLY A 124 21.51 -0.10 -16.66
CA GLY A 124 22.21 1.13 -16.29
C GLY A 124 21.82 1.65 -14.92
N THR A 125 22.36 2.83 -14.58
CA THR A 125 22.02 3.58 -13.36
C THR A 125 20.87 4.52 -13.66
N SER A 126 19.79 4.41 -12.88
CA SER A 126 18.64 5.32 -12.96
C SER A 126 18.22 5.76 -11.56
N TYR A 127 17.69 6.98 -11.48
CA TYR A 127 16.97 7.42 -10.27
C TYR A 127 15.60 6.73 -10.28
N VAL A 128 15.22 6.11 -9.16
CA VAL A 128 13.94 5.42 -9.02
C VAL A 128 13.20 5.99 -7.82
N THR A 129 11.92 6.26 -8.04
CA THR A 129 10.99 6.74 -7.03
C THR A 129 10.34 5.54 -6.34
N TRP A 130 10.89 5.15 -5.19
CA TRP A 130 10.46 4.00 -4.40
C TRP A 130 9.36 4.37 -3.39
N GLY A 131 9.17 5.65 -3.10
CA GLY A 131 8.10 6.17 -2.25
C GLY A 131 8.22 5.80 -0.78
N GLY A 132 9.35 5.23 -0.34
CA GLY A 132 9.50 4.72 1.02
C GLY A 132 8.88 3.33 1.26
N PHE A 133 8.24 2.73 0.26
CA PHE A 133 7.51 1.48 0.41
C PHE A 133 8.44 0.27 0.59
N PRO A 134 7.96 -0.83 1.20
CA PRO A 134 8.72 -2.07 1.25
C PRO A 134 9.07 -2.61 -0.13
N PHE A 135 10.26 -3.21 -0.24
CA PHE A 135 10.76 -3.93 -1.40
C PHE A 135 11.05 -5.38 -1.00
N LEU A 136 10.22 -6.32 -1.47
CA LEU A 136 10.21 -7.72 -1.06
C LEU A 136 10.72 -8.62 -2.21
N ALA A 137 12.02 -8.87 -2.24
CA ALA A 137 12.70 -9.55 -3.34
C ALA A 137 12.63 -11.09 -3.23
N TYR A 138 12.27 -11.74 -4.34
CA TYR A 138 12.12 -13.20 -4.40
C TYR A 138 12.81 -13.85 -5.62
N HIS A 139 13.21 -13.09 -6.66
CA HIS A 139 13.98 -13.66 -7.77
C HIS A 139 14.90 -12.67 -8.49
N GLY A 140 16.22 -12.72 -8.28
CA GLY A 140 17.20 -12.05 -9.16
C GLY A 140 16.94 -10.55 -9.38
N GLY A 141 16.42 -9.85 -8.37
CA GLY A 141 16.00 -8.44 -8.47
C GLY A 141 14.49 -8.21 -8.63
N ILE A 142 13.72 -9.24 -9.02
CA ILE A 142 12.25 -9.20 -9.05
C ILE A 142 11.71 -9.24 -7.61
N ALA A 143 10.79 -8.32 -7.34
CA ALA A 143 10.20 -8.10 -6.04
C ALA A 143 8.71 -7.79 -6.10
N MET A 144 8.04 -7.89 -4.95
CA MET A 144 6.81 -7.14 -4.67
C MET A 144 7.22 -5.79 -4.06
N HIS A 145 6.75 -4.68 -4.60
CA HIS A 145 7.03 -3.34 -4.06
C HIS A 145 5.90 -2.36 -4.37
N GLY A 146 5.95 -1.17 -3.78
CA GLY A 146 4.96 -0.11 -3.99
C GLY A 146 4.87 0.37 -5.45
N PRO A 147 3.97 1.32 -5.74
CA PRO A 147 3.81 1.84 -7.09
C PRO A 147 5.04 2.68 -7.50
N ILE A 148 5.32 2.78 -8.80
CA ILE A 148 6.30 3.73 -9.37
C ILE A 148 5.54 4.74 -10.26
N SER A 149 4.25 4.98 -9.97
CA SER A 149 3.39 5.83 -10.80
C SER A 149 3.79 7.31 -10.81
N TYR A 150 4.75 7.73 -9.98
CA TYR A 150 5.28 9.09 -10.01
C TYR A 150 5.89 9.47 -11.37
N GLU A 151 6.38 8.50 -12.16
CA GLU A 151 6.83 8.79 -13.52
C GLU A 151 5.67 9.17 -14.46
N ASP A 152 4.46 8.63 -14.23
CA ASP A 152 3.25 9.05 -14.95
C ASP A 152 2.76 10.44 -14.48
N SER A 153 3.10 10.87 -13.25
CA SER A 153 2.79 12.20 -12.75
C SER A 153 3.85 13.26 -13.05
N ARG A 154 5.07 12.88 -13.43
CA ARG A 154 6.10 13.86 -13.84
C ARG A 154 5.64 14.77 -14.98
N ASP A 155 4.78 14.28 -15.85
CA ASP A 155 4.29 15.01 -17.01
C ASP A 155 3.03 15.84 -16.71
N ASN A 156 2.44 15.70 -15.52
CA ASN A 156 1.36 16.56 -15.05
C ASN A 156 1.51 16.83 -13.54
N PRO A 157 2.03 18.01 -13.17
CA PRO A 157 2.32 18.39 -11.79
C PRO A 157 1.07 18.53 -10.91
N ASP A 158 -0.13 18.48 -11.50
CA ASP A 158 -1.39 18.45 -10.75
C ASP A 158 -1.72 17.02 -10.23
N PHE A 159 -0.93 15.99 -10.61
CA PHE A 159 -1.08 14.60 -10.16
C PHE A 159 -0.09 14.23 -9.04
N ASP A 160 -0.39 14.58 -7.80
CA ASP A 160 0.52 14.35 -6.68
C ASP A 160 0.28 13.01 -5.94
N VAL A 161 0.05 11.91 -6.67
CA VAL A 161 -0.46 10.69 -6.03
C VAL A 161 0.15 9.37 -6.53
N TRP A 162 0.50 8.51 -5.56
CA TRP A 162 0.93 7.13 -5.76
C TRP A 162 -0.26 6.20 -6.05
N TYR A 163 -0.39 5.70 -7.28
CA TYR A 163 -1.47 4.79 -7.68
C TYR A 163 -0.94 3.52 -8.35
N LEU A 164 -1.77 2.48 -8.38
CA LEU A 164 -1.48 1.25 -9.09
C LEU A 164 -2.26 1.19 -10.40
N LYS A 165 -1.54 1.00 -11.52
CA LYS A 165 -2.12 0.59 -12.80
C LYS A 165 -2.08 -0.94 -12.92
N ARG A 166 -3.13 -1.63 -12.46
CA ARG A 166 -3.20 -3.11 -12.49
C ARG A 166 -3.16 -3.61 -13.94
N GLY A 167 -2.20 -4.48 -14.26
CA GLY A 167 -1.98 -4.94 -15.63
C GLY A 167 -0.50 -5.12 -15.96
N LYS A 168 -0.16 -5.15 -17.25
CA LYS A 168 1.21 -5.29 -17.77
C LYS A 168 1.87 -3.91 -17.91
N VAL A 169 2.70 -3.52 -16.95
CA VAL A 169 3.25 -2.14 -16.85
C VAL A 169 4.64 -2.05 -16.21
N SER A 170 5.28 -3.17 -15.84
CA SER A 170 6.59 -3.14 -15.18
C SER A 170 7.72 -3.76 -16.00
N HIS A 171 8.96 -3.53 -15.57
CA HIS A 171 10.14 -4.22 -16.07
C HIS A 171 10.39 -5.58 -15.39
N GLY A 172 9.35 -6.21 -14.83
CA GLY A 172 9.37 -7.56 -14.27
C GLY A 172 8.96 -7.67 -12.79
N CYS A 173 9.09 -6.61 -12.00
CA CYS A 173 8.59 -6.58 -10.62
C CYS A 173 7.07 -6.58 -10.54
N ASN A 174 6.53 -7.07 -9.42
CA ASN A 174 5.10 -6.97 -9.13
C ASN A 174 4.85 -5.70 -8.33
N ARG A 175 4.36 -4.65 -9.01
CA ARG A 175 4.02 -3.40 -8.35
C ARG A 175 2.67 -3.56 -7.64
N MET A 176 2.52 -2.99 -6.47
CA MET A 176 1.30 -3.01 -5.66
C MET A 176 0.94 -1.58 -5.25
N LEU A 177 -0.25 -1.36 -4.71
CA LEU A 177 -0.49 -0.15 -3.91
C LEU A 177 0.44 -0.14 -2.69
N GLY A 178 0.83 1.05 -2.25
CA GLY A 178 1.83 1.24 -1.20
C GLY A 178 1.40 0.66 0.13
N GLU A 179 0.14 0.88 0.47
CA GLU A 179 -0.56 0.33 1.63
C GLU A 179 -0.68 -1.20 1.57
N HIS A 180 -0.88 -1.76 0.38
CA HIS A 180 -1.00 -3.21 0.20
C HIS A 180 0.35 -3.90 0.41
N VAL A 181 1.43 -3.38 -0.17
CA VAL A 181 2.76 -3.99 0.08
C VAL A 181 3.21 -3.79 1.53
N THR A 182 2.77 -2.72 2.19
CA THR A 182 2.99 -2.49 3.62
C THR A 182 2.26 -3.53 4.46
N GLU A 183 1.00 -3.81 4.17
CA GLU A 183 0.26 -4.92 4.80
C GLU A 183 0.90 -6.27 4.48
N VAL A 184 1.25 -6.55 3.22
CA VAL A 184 1.92 -7.80 2.79
C VAL A 184 3.20 -8.02 3.60
N ALA A 185 4.06 -7.01 3.74
CA ALA A 185 5.26 -7.13 4.56
C ALA A 185 4.92 -7.52 6.02
N HIS A 186 3.90 -6.87 6.60
CA HIS A 186 3.44 -7.14 7.97
C HIS A 186 2.93 -8.57 8.14
N VAL A 187 2.01 -9.00 7.28
CA VAL A 187 1.37 -10.33 7.38
C VAL A 187 2.34 -11.47 7.06
N LEU A 188 3.43 -11.19 6.33
CA LEU A 188 4.55 -12.11 6.12
C LEU A 188 5.50 -12.20 7.32
N GLY A 189 5.22 -11.49 8.42
CA GLY A 189 6.01 -11.54 9.66
C GLY A 189 7.11 -10.49 9.78
N MET A 190 7.17 -9.52 8.86
CA MET A 190 8.06 -8.37 8.95
C MET A 190 7.27 -7.18 9.50
N SER A 191 7.25 -7.04 10.81
CA SER A 191 6.37 -6.07 11.48
C SER A 191 6.57 -4.64 10.98
N MET A 192 5.60 -4.13 10.22
CA MET A 192 5.52 -2.73 9.80
C MET A 192 5.04 -1.78 10.92
N ARG A 193 5.23 -2.16 12.19
CA ARG A 193 5.06 -1.29 13.38
C ARG A 193 6.40 -0.86 13.98
N LYS A 194 7.50 -1.05 13.26
CA LYS A 194 8.88 -0.73 13.67
C LYS A 194 9.47 0.33 12.77
N VAL A 195 10.47 1.05 13.26
CA VAL A 195 11.18 2.08 12.51
C VAL A 195 12.43 1.48 11.87
N TYR A 196 12.38 1.26 10.56
CA TYR A 196 13.48 0.71 9.78
C TYR A 196 14.47 1.77 9.28
N ASP A 197 15.72 1.37 9.13
CA ASP A 197 16.72 2.14 8.38
C ASP A 197 16.40 2.12 6.88
N GLY A 198 16.52 3.29 6.24
CA GLY A 198 16.39 3.43 4.79
C GLY A 198 17.44 2.59 4.08
N ASP A 199 17.03 1.90 3.01
CA ASP A 199 17.87 1.05 2.15
C ASP A 199 18.52 -0.17 2.82
N ARG A 200 18.30 -0.36 4.11
CA ARG A 200 18.83 -1.52 4.83
C ARG A 200 18.10 -2.78 4.41
N SER A 201 18.89 -3.81 4.08
CA SER A 201 18.38 -5.15 3.79
C SER A 201 18.17 -5.93 5.09
N TYR A 202 17.05 -6.64 5.14
CA TYR A 202 16.66 -7.54 6.21
C TYR A 202 16.41 -8.93 5.63
N THR A 203 16.76 -9.95 6.42
CA THR A 203 16.42 -11.33 6.10
C THR A 203 14.96 -11.57 6.46
N PRO A 204 14.10 -11.96 5.50
CA PRO A 204 12.72 -12.32 5.80
C PRO A 204 12.64 -13.56 6.71
N PRO A 205 11.51 -13.79 7.40
CA PRO A 205 11.29 -15.04 8.12
C PRO A 205 11.52 -16.26 7.21
N ALA A 206 12.13 -17.30 7.77
CA ALA A 206 12.45 -18.50 7.02
C ALA A 206 11.20 -19.20 6.48
N GLY A 207 11.29 -19.77 5.28
CA GLY A 207 10.25 -20.61 4.70
C GLY A 207 9.14 -19.87 3.93
N ILE A 208 9.20 -18.54 3.80
CA ILE A 208 8.22 -17.81 2.97
C ILE A 208 8.43 -18.13 1.49
N LYS A 209 7.42 -18.76 0.90
CA LYS A 209 7.41 -19.14 -0.52
C LYS A 209 6.62 -18.15 -1.36
N VAL A 210 7.14 -17.86 -2.55
CA VAL A 210 6.48 -17.08 -3.58
C VAL A 210 6.31 -17.96 -4.81
N ARG A 211 5.09 -18.44 -5.04
CA ARG A 211 4.72 -19.23 -6.21
C ARG A 211 4.26 -18.32 -7.33
N VAL A 212 4.96 -18.32 -8.46
CA VAL A 212 4.57 -17.58 -9.66
C VAL A 212 3.86 -18.52 -10.62
N ILE A 213 2.71 -18.10 -11.15
CA ILE A 213 1.94 -18.85 -12.14
C ILE A 213 1.61 -17.96 -13.35
N ASN A 214 1.46 -18.59 -14.53
CA ASN A 214 1.07 -17.90 -15.77
C ASN A 214 -0.41 -18.16 -16.14
N GLU A 215 -1.24 -18.41 -15.13
CA GLU A 215 -2.67 -18.70 -15.24
C GLU A 215 -3.42 -17.83 -14.23
N TYR A 216 -4.74 -17.72 -14.37
CA TYR A 216 -5.60 -17.18 -13.32
C TYR A 216 -5.49 -18.08 -12.07
N ASP A 217 -5.18 -17.47 -10.92
CA ASP A 217 -5.18 -18.21 -9.65
C ASP A 217 -6.58 -18.69 -9.29
N ARG A 218 -6.66 -19.70 -8.43
CA ARG A 218 -7.93 -20.29 -8.00
C ARG A 218 -8.03 -20.44 -6.49
N VAL A 219 -9.22 -20.19 -5.97
CA VAL A 219 -9.61 -20.44 -4.58
C VAL A 219 -10.95 -21.16 -4.60
N ASP A 220 -11.01 -22.30 -3.90
CA ASP A 220 -12.23 -23.12 -3.77
C ASP A 220 -12.91 -23.42 -5.12
N GLY A 221 -12.09 -23.75 -6.14
CA GLY A 221 -12.53 -24.08 -7.49
C GLY A 221 -12.88 -22.89 -8.39
N LYS A 222 -12.93 -21.66 -7.86
CA LYS A 222 -13.25 -20.43 -8.60
C LYS A 222 -12.00 -19.64 -8.97
N TYR A 223 -12.04 -18.92 -10.08
CA TYR A 223 -10.98 -18.01 -10.51
C TYR A 223 -10.93 -16.78 -9.61
N VAL A 224 -9.75 -16.40 -9.16
CA VAL A 224 -9.54 -15.23 -8.32
C VAL A 224 -9.58 -13.97 -9.17
N ASP A 225 -10.38 -12.99 -8.73
CA ASP A 225 -10.32 -11.62 -9.22
C ASP A 225 -10.38 -10.64 -8.05
N VAL A 226 -9.96 -9.41 -8.29
CA VAL A 226 -10.01 -8.31 -7.34
C VAL A 226 -10.87 -7.20 -7.93
N ASP A 227 -11.68 -6.59 -7.08
CA ASP A 227 -12.44 -5.39 -7.38
C ASP A 227 -11.49 -4.18 -7.31
N TYR A 228 -10.77 -3.97 -8.40
CA TYR A 228 -9.85 -2.85 -8.61
C TYR A 228 -9.66 -2.62 -10.11
N PRO A 229 -9.57 -1.35 -10.58
CA PRO A 229 -9.47 -1.03 -11.99
C PRO A 229 -8.32 -1.74 -12.70
N THR A 230 -8.54 -2.09 -13.96
CA THR A 230 -7.53 -2.71 -14.82
C THR A 230 -7.10 -1.77 -15.94
N ALA A 231 -5.83 -1.86 -16.36
CA ALA A 231 -5.35 -1.20 -17.57
C ALA A 231 -6.01 -1.80 -18.82
N ASN A 232 -6.18 -0.97 -19.86
CA ASN A 232 -6.70 -1.40 -21.16
C ASN A 232 -6.02 -2.68 -21.66
N GLY A 233 -6.83 -3.66 -22.04
CA GLY A 233 -6.38 -4.95 -22.59
C GLY A 233 -6.05 -6.03 -21.54
N ALA A 234 -6.11 -5.73 -20.24
CA ALA A 234 -6.05 -6.77 -19.21
C ALA A 234 -7.38 -7.55 -19.18
N GLN A 235 -7.34 -8.85 -19.43
CA GLN A 235 -8.54 -9.69 -19.45
C GLN A 235 -8.90 -10.15 -18.04
N ARG A 236 -10.08 -9.75 -17.55
CA ARG A 236 -10.63 -10.25 -16.28
C ARG A 236 -11.16 -11.67 -16.43
N PRO A 237 -10.98 -12.55 -15.44
CA PRO A 237 -11.48 -13.93 -15.52
C PRO A 237 -13.01 -13.99 -15.64
N GLY A 238 -13.75 -12.98 -15.17
CA GLY A 238 -15.20 -12.92 -15.32
C GLY A 238 -15.66 -12.77 -16.77
N VAL A 239 -14.85 -12.10 -17.60
CA VAL A 239 -15.10 -11.96 -19.05
C VAL A 239 -14.73 -13.25 -19.78
N VAL A 240 -13.59 -13.86 -19.42
CA VAL A 240 -13.04 -15.04 -20.11
C VAL A 240 -13.77 -16.35 -19.73
N HIS A 241 -14.13 -16.50 -18.46
CA HIS A 241 -14.63 -17.75 -17.88
C HIS A 241 -16.06 -17.63 -17.32
N GLY A 242 -16.68 -16.45 -17.43
CA GLY A 242 -18.01 -16.17 -16.88
C GLY A 242 -17.97 -15.77 -15.40
N ALA A 243 -18.73 -14.74 -15.03
CA ALA A 243 -18.74 -14.15 -13.69
C ALA A 243 -19.11 -15.16 -12.58
N SER A 244 -19.96 -16.16 -12.85
CA SER A 244 -20.34 -17.19 -11.87
C SER A 244 -19.17 -18.07 -11.40
N ASN A 245 -18.12 -18.17 -12.22
CA ASN A 245 -16.90 -18.95 -11.95
C ASN A 245 -15.82 -18.13 -11.25
N VAL A 246 -16.10 -16.87 -10.89
CA VAL A 246 -15.15 -15.97 -10.25
C VAL A 246 -15.43 -15.86 -8.75
N ALA A 247 -14.36 -15.90 -7.96
CA ALA A 247 -14.33 -15.48 -6.58
C ALA A 247 -13.78 -14.05 -6.55
N MET A 248 -14.69 -13.07 -6.55
CA MET A 248 -14.32 -11.66 -6.42
C MET A 248 -13.87 -11.36 -4.98
N PHE A 249 -12.75 -10.69 -4.82
CA PHE A 249 -12.28 -10.09 -3.58
C PHE A 249 -12.41 -8.57 -3.71
N GLY A 250 -12.85 -7.89 -2.66
CA GLY A 250 -12.81 -6.43 -2.64
C GLY A 250 -11.38 -5.90 -2.56
N SER A 251 -11.17 -4.65 -2.92
CA SER A 251 -9.92 -3.92 -2.62
C SER A 251 -10.15 -2.90 -1.51
N TRP A 252 -9.09 -2.21 -1.12
CA TRP A 252 -9.15 -1.07 -0.20
C TRP A 252 -8.02 -0.09 -0.52
N VAL A 253 -8.18 1.17 -0.11
CA VAL A 253 -7.15 2.19 -0.23
C VAL A 253 -6.95 2.94 1.08
N ALA A 254 -5.72 3.35 1.38
CA ALA A 254 -5.45 4.19 2.54
C ALA A 254 -5.80 5.65 2.24
N THR A 255 -6.32 6.40 3.22
CA THR A 255 -6.69 7.82 3.03
C THR A 255 -5.51 8.77 2.87
N GLU A 256 -4.30 8.31 3.20
CA GLU A 256 -3.06 9.06 2.91
C GLU A 256 -2.51 8.79 1.50
N MET A 257 -3.26 8.02 0.70
CA MET A 257 -3.02 7.56 -0.67
C MET A 257 -4.28 7.94 -1.52
N PRO A 258 -4.34 7.75 -2.86
CA PRO A 258 -5.39 8.36 -3.70
C PRO A 258 -6.78 8.09 -3.14
N ASN A 259 -7.50 9.16 -2.80
CA ASN A 259 -8.91 9.10 -2.43
C ASN A 259 -9.83 9.07 -3.68
N GLY A 260 -9.24 9.17 -4.88
CA GLY A 260 -9.92 9.16 -6.18
C GLY A 260 -10.28 10.51 -6.75
N ALA A 261 -10.25 11.59 -5.95
CA ALA A 261 -10.48 12.95 -6.44
C ALA A 261 -9.35 13.43 -7.36
N ASP A 262 -8.13 12.94 -7.11
CA ASP A 262 -6.90 13.35 -7.80
C ASP A 262 -6.47 12.37 -8.92
N LEU A 263 -7.33 11.41 -9.29
CA LEU A 263 -7.00 10.47 -10.35
C LEU A 263 -7.38 11.03 -11.73
N PRO A 264 -6.57 10.79 -12.78
CA PRO A 264 -6.85 11.32 -14.10
C PRO A 264 -8.21 10.81 -14.62
N GLY A 265 -9.11 11.73 -14.97
CA GLY A 265 -10.43 11.41 -15.54
C GLY A 265 -10.38 10.87 -16.98
N ASP A 266 -9.23 11.06 -17.67
CA ASP A 266 -8.96 10.60 -19.04
C ASP A 266 -8.32 9.20 -19.10
N LYS A 267 -7.77 8.72 -18.00
CA LYS A 267 -7.36 7.32 -17.90
C LYS A 267 -8.64 6.51 -17.80
N ALA A 268 -8.88 5.71 -18.84
CA ALA A 268 -9.89 4.66 -18.83
C ALA A 268 -9.55 3.65 -17.72
N TRP A 269 -9.86 3.99 -16.48
CA TRP A 269 -10.02 3.05 -15.41
C TRP A 269 -11.29 2.28 -15.77
N GLU A 270 -11.15 1.20 -16.53
CA GLU A 270 -12.20 0.19 -16.60
C GLU A 270 -12.35 -0.34 -15.17
N GLY A 271 -13.20 0.35 -14.41
CA GLY A 271 -13.39 0.15 -12.98
C GLY A 271 -14.44 -0.93 -12.71
N GLY A 272 -14.42 -1.39 -11.46
CA GLY A 272 -15.49 -2.09 -10.75
C GLY A 272 -15.98 -3.41 -11.33
N VAL A 273 -16.68 -4.19 -10.50
CA VAL A 273 -17.34 -5.42 -10.94
C VAL A 273 -18.26 -5.11 -12.13
N SER A 274 -18.05 -5.78 -13.27
CA SER A 274 -19.05 -5.80 -14.35
C SER A 274 -19.53 -4.43 -14.89
N GLY A 275 -18.63 -3.48 -15.15
CA GLY A 275 -18.95 -2.25 -15.89
C GLY A 275 -19.25 -1.02 -15.04
N ASP A 276 -19.22 -1.15 -13.70
CA ASP A 276 -19.38 -0.02 -12.78
C ASP A 276 -18.04 0.68 -12.50
N PRO A 277 -17.94 2.02 -12.47
CA PRO A 277 -16.71 2.69 -12.08
C PRO A 277 -16.26 2.33 -10.66
N TYR A 278 -14.94 2.21 -10.44
CA TYR A 278 -14.40 2.03 -9.09
C TYR A 278 -14.28 3.38 -8.38
N VAL A 279 -14.96 3.53 -7.24
CA VAL A 279 -14.95 4.75 -6.44
C VAL A 279 -13.98 4.59 -5.27
N PHE A 280 -12.81 5.21 -5.35
CA PHE A 280 -11.75 5.06 -4.33
C PHE A 280 -12.20 5.48 -2.92
N ALA A 281 -12.99 6.55 -2.81
CA ALA A 281 -13.52 7.03 -1.53
C ALA A 281 -14.35 5.98 -0.77
N GLU A 282 -15.11 5.13 -1.48
CA GLU A 282 -15.91 4.04 -0.86
C GLU A 282 -15.02 2.89 -0.34
N HIS A 283 -13.81 2.79 -0.88
CA HIS A 283 -12.83 1.77 -0.54
C HIS A 283 -11.80 2.26 0.48
N ALA A 284 -11.93 3.51 0.93
CA ALA A 284 -11.04 4.11 1.91
C ALA A 284 -11.09 3.35 3.25
N ARG A 285 -9.91 3.08 3.81
CA ARG A 285 -9.74 2.53 5.16
C ARG A 285 -8.85 3.48 5.96
N LEU A 286 -9.53 4.39 6.66
CA LEU A 286 -8.92 5.35 7.56
C LEU A 286 -8.04 4.62 8.59
N ASN A 287 -6.82 5.11 8.77
CA ASN A 287 -5.87 4.68 9.82
C ASN A 287 -5.31 3.25 9.71
N TRP A 288 -5.56 2.49 8.64
CA TRP A 288 -4.94 1.17 8.47
C TRP A 288 -3.47 1.26 8.10
N VAL A 289 -3.10 2.28 7.34
CA VAL A 289 -1.72 2.60 7.00
C VAL A 289 -1.56 4.10 7.10
N CYS A 290 -0.39 4.51 7.58
CA CYS A 290 0.03 5.90 7.57
C CYS A 290 1.54 5.99 7.40
N SER A 291 2.00 7.14 7.00
CA SER A 291 3.41 7.47 6.85
C SER A 291 3.92 8.36 7.98
N MET A 292 5.22 8.36 8.24
CA MET A 292 5.88 9.36 9.08
C MET A 292 7.04 10.04 8.32
N PRO A 293 7.16 11.38 8.41
CA PRO A 293 8.25 12.11 7.77
C PRO A 293 9.63 11.69 8.27
N ARG A 294 10.63 11.71 7.39
CA ARG A 294 12.00 11.24 7.71
C ARG A 294 12.63 11.94 8.91
N ASN A 295 12.38 13.24 9.08
CA ASN A 295 12.89 14.03 10.22
C ASN A 295 12.30 13.60 11.58
N THR A 296 11.16 12.90 11.61
CA THR A 296 10.55 12.36 12.83
C THR A 296 11.12 10.99 13.23
N LEU A 297 11.70 10.25 12.29
CA LEU A 297 12.05 8.83 12.48
C LEU A 297 13.09 8.57 13.56
N LEU A 298 14.08 9.45 13.73
CA LEU A 298 15.12 9.28 14.75
C LEU A 298 14.54 9.28 16.18
N LYS A 299 13.63 10.22 16.44
CA LYS A 299 12.95 10.34 17.73
C LYS A 299 11.91 9.22 17.90
N LEU A 300 11.18 8.90 16.84
CA LEU A 300 10.21 7.81 16.83
C LEU A 300 10.89 6.45 17.12
N ARG A 301 12.09 6.22 16.55
CA ARG A 301 12.90 5.02 16.82
C ARG A 301 13.31 4.92 18.29
N SER A 302 13.70 6.04 18.90
CA SER A 302 14.08 6.07 20.31
C SER A 302 12.89 5.65 21.21
N TRP A 303 11.68 6.09 20.87
CA TRP A 303 10.46 5.66 21.55
C TRP A 303 10.08 4.21 21.24
N GLU A 304 10.17 3.74 19.99
CA GLU A 304 9.97 2.32 19.65
C GLU A 304 10.89 1.41 20.48
N GLN A 305 12.16 1.77 20.61
CA GLN A 305 13.15 0.99 21.35
C GLN A 305 12.89 0.92 22.86
N SER A 306 12.19 1.89 23.44
CA SER A 306 11.85 1.88 24.87
C SER A 306 10.62 1.01 25.17
N ARG A 307 9.88 0.56 24.16
CA ARG A 307 8.65 -0.23 24.32
C ARG A 307 8.93 -1.73 24.39
N SER A 308 8.11 -2.44 25.15
CA SER A 308 8.09 -3.90 25.18
C SER A 308 7.79 -4.46 23.79
N GLY A 309 8.63 -5.36 23.28
CA GLY A 309 8.48 -5.93 21.94
C GLY A 309 9.03 -5.06 20.79
N ARG A 310 9.50 -3.84 21.10
CA ARG A 310 10.04 -2.88 20.11
C ARG A 310 9.07 -2.63 18.96
N GLU A 311 7.81 -2.34 19.29
CA GLU A 311 6.76 -1.97 18.34
C GLU A 311 6.03 -0.71 18.80
N LEU A 312 5.65 0.11 17.82
CA LEU A 312 4.77 1.26 18.01
C LEU A 312 3.32 0.80 18.25
N PRO A 313 2.48 1.63 18.92
CA PRO A 313 1.09 1.28 19.23
C PRO A 313 0.23 0.92 18.01
N ARG A 314 -0.73 0.01 18.19
CA ARG A 314 -1.69 -0.44 17.15
C ARG A 314 -2.66 0.65 16.69
N ASN A 315 -2.71 1.79 17.35
CA ASN A 315 -3.49 2.97 16.96
C ASN A 315 -2.61 4.18 16.58
N LEU A 316 -1.33 3.97 16.27
CA LEU A 316 -0.39 5.02 15.83
C LEU A 316 -0.98 5.92 14.74
N CYS A 317 -1.54 5.34 13.68
CA CYS A 317 -2.08 6.13 12.57
C CYS A 317 -3.24 7.04 12.97
N ALA A 318 -4.14 6.57 13.84
CA ALA A 318 -5.22 7.40 14.39
C ALA A 318 -4.71 8.55 15.28
N LYS A 319 -3.46 8.45 15.77
CA LYS A 319 -2.81 9.44 16.63
C LYS A 319 -1.66 10.17 15.93
N LYS A 320 -1.49 9.99 14.62
CA LYS A 320 -0.33 10.49 13.85
C LYS A 320 -0.05 11.96 14.10
N ALA A 321 -1.06 12.83 13.96
CA ALA A 321 -0.88 14.27 14.12
C ALA A 321 -0.36 14.65 15.52
N CYS A 322 -0.92 14.04 16.57
CA CYS A 322 -0.45 14.23 17.95
C CYS A 322 0.98 13.73 18.12
N VAL A 323 1.29 12.53 17.60
CA VAL A 323 2.62 11.92 17.70
C VAL A 323 3.68 12.78 17.02
N ILE A 324 3.43 13.23 15.79
CA ILE A 324 4.33 14.12 15.05
C ILE A 324 4.54 15.42 15.84
N SER A 325 3.46 16.03 16.35
CA SER A 325 3.55 17.25 17.16
C SER A 325 4.36 17.04 18.45
N ALA A 326 4.12 15.94 19.17
CA ALA A 326 4.85 15.62 20.40
C ALA A 326 6.34 15.45 20.10
N VAL A 327 6.69 14.62 19.11
CA VAL A 327 8.06 14.36 18.68
C VAL A 327 8.77 15.64 18.25
N ASN A 328 8.14 16.48 17.44
CA ASN A 328 8.74 17.72 16.95
C ASN A 328 8.99 18.72 18.08
N ASN A 329 8.12 18.74 19.10
CA ASN A 329 8.24 19.57 20.29
C ASN A 329 9.09 18.93 21.42
N ASN A 330 9.84 17.85 21.15
CA ASN A 330 10.62 17.12 22.17
C ASN A 330 9.80 16.61 23.37
N ARG A 331 8.51 16.35 23.16
CA ARG A 331 7.61 15.74 24.14
C ARG A 331 7.51 14.23 23.91
N SER A 332 7.19 13.49 24.97
CA SER A 332 6.96 12.05 24.88
C SER A 332 5.72 11.76 24.00
N PRO A 333 5.82 10.89 22.98
CA PRO A 333 4.67 10.49 22.17
C PRO A 333 3.62 9.70 22.96
N GLU A 334 3.99 9.17 24.14
CA GLU A 334 3.07 8.42 25.00
C GLU A 334 1.84 9.24 25.40
N THR A 335 1.95 10.57 25.49
CA THR A 335 0.83 11.45 25.86
C THR A 335 -0.30 11.49 24.83
N CYS A 336 -0.12 10.87 23.67
CA CYS A 336 -1.13 10.76 22.62
C CYS A 336 -2.02 9.52 22.75
N PHE A 337 -1.70 8.60 23.66
CA PHE A 337 -2.31 7.29 23.83
C PHE A 337 -2.91 7.13 25.23
#